data_AF-A0A497EXJ4-F1
#
_entry.id   AF-A0A497EXJ4-F1
#
_cell.length_a   1.000
_cell.length_b   1.000
_cell.length_c   1.000
_cell.angle_alpha   90.00
_cell.angle_beta   90.00
_cell.angle_gamma   90.00
#
_symmetry.space_group_name_H-M   'P 1'
#
loop_
_entity.id
_entity.type
_entity.pdbx_description
1 polymer ?
#
loop_
_entity_poly.entity_id
_entity_poly.type
_entity_poly.pdbx_seq_one_letter_code
_entity_poly.pdbx_strand_id
1 'polypeptide(L)'
;MEIKFKALVAGKSIVRDVQGGKLIKIELVEERELPPPVFYSSKDSEIAREVLPIVKQVIQAMPFKPPSSLAVPRLTLWLTEDEWDALDPKPEVGEVVTVIVTGSSVKVCCGEH
;
A
#
# COMPACT_ATOMS: atom_id res chain seq x y z
N MET A 1 -17.55 12.54 11.98
CA MET A 1 -17.16 11.17 11.58
C MET A 1 -15.64 11.13 11.51
N GLU A 2 -15.02 10.13 12.13
CA GLU A 2 -13.56 9.94 12.16
C GLU A 2 -13.22 8.67 11.37
N ILE A 3 -12.23 8.78 10.47
CA ILE A 3 -11.69 7.63 9.74
C ILE A 3 -10.26 7.44 10.21
N LYS A 4 -9.94 6.25 10.73
CA LYS A 4 -8.62 5.87 11.22
C LYS A 4 -8.15 4.60 10.54
N PHE A 5 -6.95 4.61 9.97
CA PHE A 5 -6.35 3.42 9.35
C PHE A 5 -4.83 3.43 9.53
N LYS A 6 -4.23 2.23 9.48
CA LYS A 6 -2.78 2.06 9.43
C LYS A 6 -2.32 2.07 7.98
N ALA A 7 -1.19 2.70 7.70
CA ALA A 7 -0.58 2.72 6.38
C ALA A 7 0.93 2.48 6.51
N LEU A 8 1.49 1.71 5.59
CA LEU A 8 2.91 1.50 5.41
C LEU A 8 3.51 2.66 4.60
N VAL A 9 4.65 3.19 5.03
CA VAL A 9 5.49 4.06 4.21
C VAL A 9 6.15 3.22 3.12
N ALA A 10 5.53 3.19 1.94
CA ALA A 10 5.97 2.36 0.82
C ALA A 10 7.11 3.00 0.03
N GLY A 11 7.20 4.32 0.02
CA GLY A 11 8.17 5.02 -0.82
C GLY A 11 8.52 6.40 -0.29
N LYS A 12 9.79 6.77 -0.47
CA LYS A 12 10.34 8.12 -0.26
C LYS A 12 11.23 8.44 -1.46
N SER A 13 10.92 9.51 -2.19
CA SER A 13 11.69 9.92 -3.38
C SER A 13 11.84 11.43 -3.47
N ILE A 14 12.92 11.88 -4.10
CA ILE A 14 13.16 13.30 -4.38
C ILE A 14 12.70 13.59 -5.80
N VAL A 15 11.89 14.63 -5.95
CA VAL A 15 11.38 15.10 -7.24
C VAL A 15 11.70 16.58 -7.38
N ARG A 16 12.02 17.02 -8.60
CA ARG A 16 12.22 18.43 -8.90
C ARG A 16 10.94 19.04 -9.45
N ASP A 17 10.56 20.20 -8.92
CA ASP A 17 9.46 20.96 -9.49
C ASP A 17 9.90 21.73 -10.75
N VAL A 18 8.93 22.38 -11.42
CA VAL A 18 9.16 23.16 -12.65
C VAL A 18 10.02 24.41 -12.45
N GLN A 19 10.16 24.88 -11.20
CA GLN A 19 10.99 26.02 -10.81
C GLN A 19 12.39 25.57 -10.36
N GLY A 20 12.68 24.26 -10.39
CA GLY A 20 13.94 23.67 -9.94
C GLY A 20 14.02 23.42 -8.43
N GLY A 21 12.94 23.67 -7.69
CA GLY A 21 12.80 23.35 -6.28
C GLY A 21 12.78 21.85 -6.02
N LYS A 22 13.26 21.44 -4.85
CA LYS A 22 13.33 20.05 -4.42
C LYS A 22 12.12 19.70 -3.56
N LEU A 23 11.40 18.66 -3.96
CA LEU A 23 10.28 18.09 -3.22
C LEU A 23 10.63 16.67 -2.76
N ILE A 24 10.18 16.32 -1.56
CA ILE A 24 10.24 14.98 -1.00
C ILE A 24 8.84 14.39 -1.12
N LYS A 25 8.69 13.38 -1.98
CA LYS A 25 7.46 12.60 -2.14
C LYS A 25 7.47 11.43 -1.16
N ILE A 26 6.42 11.31 -0.36
CA ILE A 26 6.20 10.20 0.58
C ILE A 26 4.91 9.49 0.17
N GLU A 27 4.97 8.17 0.04
CA GLU A 27 3.84 7.33 -0.37
C GLU A 27 3.41 6.40 0.77
N LEU A 28 2.14 6.54 1.17
CA LEU A 28 1.52 5.75 2.22
C LEU A 28 0.47 4.81 1.61
N VAL A 29 0.65 3.51 1.84
CA VAL A 29 -0.22 2.46 1.29
C VAL A 29 -0.83 1.64 2.42
N GLU A 30 -2.04 1.16 2.21
CA GLU A 30 -2.61 0.10 3.01
C GLU A 30 -2.26 -1.24 2.34
N GLU A 31 -1.53 -2.11 3.04
CA GLU A 31 -1.34 -3.47 2.58
C GLU A 31 -2.61 -4.28 2.86
N ARG A 32 -3.21 -4.79 1.79
CA ARG A 32 -4.32 -5.73 1.89
C ARG A 32 -3.86 -7.09 1.43
N GLU A 33 -4.03 -8.11 2.28
CA GLU A 33 -3.87 -9.48 1.84
C GLU A 33 -4.83 -9.74 0.69
N LEU A 34 -4.29 -10.21 -0.43
CA LEU A 34 -5.14 -10.66 -1.51
C LEU A 34 -5.74 -11.99 -1.06
N PRO A 35 -7.07 -12.15 -1.16
CA PRO A 35 -7.63 -13.47 -0.92
C PRO A 35 -6.93 -14.44 -1.88
N PRO A 36 -6.57 -15.66 -1.42
CA PRO A 36 -6.08 -16.69 -2.31
C PRO A 36 -7.06 -16.75 -3.48
N PRO A 37 -6.60 -16.86 -4.75
CA PRO A 37 -7.47 -16.77 -5.91
C PRO A 37 -8.78 -17.53 -5.69
N VAL A 38 -9.84 -16.80 -5.35
CA VAL A 38 -11.14 -17.41 -5.06
C VAL A 38 -11.76 -17.59 -6.42
N PHE A 39 -11.53 -18.76 -7.00
CA PHE A 39 -12.28 -19.16 -8.17
C PHE A 39 -13.74 -19.23 -7.73
N TYR A 40 -14.59 -18.36 -8.29
CA TYR A 40 -16.04 -18.50 -8.25
C TYR A 40 -16.43 -19.75 -9.04
N SER A 41 -15.98 -20.92 -8.61
CA SER A 41 -16.78 -22.10 -8.76
C SER A 41 -17.83 -22.00 -7.67
N SER A 42 -19.09 -21.83 -8.07
CA SER A 42 -20.20 -22.44 -7.35
C SER A 42 -19.70 -23.76 -6.77
N LYS A 43 -19.70 -23.88 -5.44
CA LYS A 43 -18.99 -24.93 -4.66
C LYS A 43 -19.32 -26.39 -5.08
N ASP A 44 -20.24 -26.58 -6.02
CA ASP A 44 -20.74 -27.85 -6.52
C ASP A 44 -20.57 -28.08 -8.03
N SER A 45 -19.88 -27.22 -8.79
CA SER A 45 -19.70 -27.48 -10.22
C SER A 45 -18.62 -28.55 -10.46
N GLU A 46 -18.98 -29.66 -11.12
CA GLU A 46 -18.06 -30.68 -11.64
C GLU A 46 -16.84 -30.07 -12.35
N ILE A 47 -17.09 -29.00 -13.11
CA ILE A 47 -16.10 -28.19 -13.82
C ILE A 47 -14.97 -27.70 -12.90
N ALA A 48 -15.27 -27.36 -11.64
CA ALA A 48 -14.25 -26.91 -10.70
C ALA A 48 -13.26 -28.03 -10.35
N ARG A 49 -13.74 -29.27 -10.19
CA ARG A 49 -12.89 -30.42 -9.85
C ARG A 49 -11.97 -30.78 -11.01
N GLU A 50 -12.42 -30.59 -12.24
CA GLU A 50 -11.65 -30.87 -13.45
C GLU A 50 -10.63 -29.76 -13.79
N VAL A 51 -10.98 -28.50 -13.54
CA VAL A 51 -10.15 -27.34 -13.92
C VAL A 51 -9.08 -27.02 -12.86
N LEU A 52 -9.34 -27.29 -11.58
CA LEU A 52 -8.40 -27.01 -10.48
C LEU A 52 -6.99 -27.63 -10.65
N PRO A 53 -6.81 -28.90 -11.06
CA PRO A 53 -5.49 -29.49 -11.29
C PRO A 53 -4.70 -28.78 -12.39
N ILE A 54 -5.37 -28.41 -13.49
CA ILE A 54 -4.76 -27.73 -14.63
C ILE A 54 -4.30 -26.33 -14.22
N VAL A 55 -5.15 -25.59 -13.49
CA VAL A 55 -4.81 -24.25 -13.01
C VAL A 55 -3.65 -24.28 -12.02
N LYS A 56 -3.58 -25.29 -11.13
CA LYS A 56 -2.44 -25.46 -10.21
C LYS A 56 -1.13 -25.67 -10.97
N GLN A 57 -1.14 -26.46 -12.04
CA GLN A 57 0.03 -26.66 -12.89
C GLN A 57 0.46 -25.34 -13.56
N VAL A 58 -0.50 -24.54 -14.05
CA VAL A 58 -0.21 -23.23 -14.65
C VAL A 58 0.39 -22.26 -13.63
N ILE A 59 -0.18 -22.15 -12.43
CA ILE A 59 0.35 -21.28 -11.36
C ILE A 59 1.75 -21.73 -10.93
N GLN A 60 2.01 -23.04 -10.84
CA GLN A 60 3.35 -23.57 -10.53
C GLN A 60 4.36 -23.33 -11.65
N ALA A 61 3.90 -23.26 -12.90
CA ALA A 61 4.74 -22.97 -14.07
C ALA A 61 4.96 -21.46 -14.30
N MET A 62 4.30 -20.58 -13.56
CA MET A 62 4.56 -19.14 -13.65
C MET A 62 5.95 -18.81 -13.11
N PRO A 63 6.76 -18.00 -13.82
CA PRO A 63 8.09 -17.61 -13.37
C PRO A 63 8.07 -16.72 -12.12
N PHE A 64 6.90 -16.19 -11.74
CA PHE A 64 6.70 -15.37 -10.56
C PHE A 64 5.47 -15.85 -9.80
N LYS A 65 5.57 -15.94 -8.47
CA LYS A 65 4.41 -16.18 -7.62
C LYS A 65 3.49 -14.96 -7.70
N PRO A 66 2.17 -15.14 -7.83
CA PRO A 66 1.24 -14.03 -7.74
C PRO A 66 1.44 -13.31 -6.39
N PRO A 67 1.34 -11.97 -6.37
CA PRO A 67 1.56 -11.20 -5.14
C PRO A 67 0.57 -11.64 -4.07
N SER A 68 1.07 -11.86 -2.85
CA SER A 68 0.26 -12.26 -1.68
C SER A 68 -0.51 -11.08 -1.08
N SER A 69 -0.11 -9.86 -1.38
CA SER A 69 -0.73 -8.62 -0.92
C SER A 69 -0.83 -7.60 -2.05
N LEU A 70 -1.82 -6.72 -1.94
CA LEU A 70 -2.00 -5.56 -2.80
C LEU A 70 -1.78 -4.30 -1.95
N ALA A 71 -0.83 -3.46 -2.39
CA ALA A 71 -0.65 -2.14 -1.82
C ALA A 71 -1.71 -1.19 -2.40
N VAL A 72 -2.65 -0.75 -1.56
CA VAL A 72 -3.66 0.24 -1.93
C VAL A 72 -3.15 1.63 -1.56
N PRO A 73 -2.93 2.56 -2.51
CA PRO A 73 -2.47 3.91 -2.17
C PRO A 73 -3.55 4.62 -1.36
N ARG A 74 -3.16 5.21 -0.21
CA ARG A 74 -4.08 5.89 0.71
C ARG A 74 -3.77 7.36 0.89
N LEU A 75 -2.49 7.75 0.84
CA LEU A 75 -2.07 9.14 0.96
C LEU A 75 -0.70 9.33 0.27
N THR A 76 -0.54 10.44 -0.42
CA THR A 76 0.76 10.89 -0.96
C THR A 76 1.00 12.30 -0.46
N LEU A 77 2.17 12.51 0.16
CA LEU A 77 2.60 13.82 0.62
C LEU A 77 3.75 14.29 -0.25
N TRP A 78 3.75 15.58 -0.55
CA TRP A 78 4.83 16.27 -1.23
C TRP A 78 5.26 17.40 -0.33
N LEU A 79 6.45 17.27 0.24
CA LEU A 79 6.98 18.25 1.17
C LEU A 79 8.11 19.00 0.49
N THR A 80 8.19 20.30 0.75
CA THR A 80 9.39 21.08 0.47
C THR A 80 10.56 20.57 1.31
N GLU A 81 11.77 20.96 0.95
CA GLU A 81 12.97 20.63 1.72
C GLU A 81 12.89 21.16 3.16
N ASP A 82 12.41 22.40 3.35
CA ASP A 82 12.24 23.02 4.67
C ASP A 82 11.20 22.27 5.52
N GLU A 83 10.05 21.90 4.95
CA GLU A 83 9.02 21.11 5.65
C GLU A 83 9.53 19.72 6.02
N TRP A 84 10.30 19.08 5.12
CA TRP A 84 10.91 17.79 5.40
C TRP A 84 11.92 17.88 6.55
N ASP A 85 12.76 18.91 6.56
CA ASP A 85 13.77 19.09 7.60
C ASP A 85 13.20 19.50 8.96
N ALA A 86 12.03 20.14 8.98
CA ALA A 86 11.30 20.46 10.20
C ALA A 86 10.59 19.26 10.84
N LEU A 87 10.38 18.15 10.12
CA LEU A 87 9.75 16.96 10.69
C LEU A 87 10.70 16.23 11.64
N ASP A 88 10.21 15.96 12.85
CA ASP A 88 10.88 15.11 13.83
C ASP A 88 9.82 14.31 14.64
N PRO A 89 9.83 12.96 14.58
CA PRO A 89 10.69 12.13 13.74
C PRO A 89 10.29 12.15 12.25
N LYS A 90 11.26 11.92 11.37
CA LYS A 90 11.02 11.74 9.92
C LYS A 90 10.48 10.32 9.66
N PRO A 91 9.40 10.16 8.87
CA PRO A 91 8.90 8.83 8.52
C PRO A 91 9.90 8.09 7.62
N GLU A 92 10.16 6.83 7.96
CA GLU A 92 11.05 5.95 7.22
C GLU A 92 10.33 4.87 6.43
N VAL A 93 10.92 4.46 5.31
CA VAL A 93 10.35 3.41 4.45
C VAL A 93 10.29 2.10 5.22
N GLY A 94 9.15 1.42 5.16
CA GLY A 94 8.87 0.21 5.93
C GLY A 94 8.20 0.45 7.29
N GLU A 95 8.08 1.71 7.74
CA GLU A 95 7.36 2.04 8.97
C GLU A 95 5.85 2.03 8.75
N VAL A 96 5.12 1.65 9.80
CA VAL A 96 3.65 1.72 9.83
C VAL A 96 3.24 2.97 10.60
N VAL A 97 2.53 3.87 9.91
CA VAL A 97 1.97 5.09 10.48
C VAL A 97 0.46 4.96 10.65
N THR A 98 -0.10 5.74 11.57
CA THR A 98 -1.55 5.88 11.71
C THR A 98 -2.00 7.16 11.02
N VAL A 99 -2.95 7.04 10.09
CA VAL A 99 -3.61 8.18 9.44
C VAL A 99 -5.00 8.35 10.04
N ILE A 100 -5.29 9.57 10.51
CA ILE A 100 -6.57 9.97 11.10
C ILE A 100 -7.13 11.11 10.26
N VAL A 101 -8.34 10.92 9.72
CA VAL A 101 -9.07 11.92 8.94
C VAL A 101 -10.35 12.32 9.68
N THR A 102 -10.49 13.61 9.99
CA THR A 102 -11.62 14.17 10.74
C THR A 102 -12.15 15.43 10.04
N GLY A 103 -13.26 15.30 9.31
CA GLY A 103 -13.89 16.43 8.63
C GLY A 103 -12.94 17.15 7.67
N SER A 104 -12.34 18.26 8.13
CA SER A 104 -11.38 19.10 7.41
C SER A 104 -9.92 18.92 7.84
N SER A 105 -9.60 17.93 8.68
CA SER A 105 -8.25 17.69 9.21
C SER A 105 -7.75 16.30 8.83
N VAL A 106 -6.46 16.21 8.51
CA VAL A 106 -5.71 14.97 8.33
C VAL A 106 -4.51 15.00 9.26
N LYS A 107 -4.35 13.96 10.08
CA LYS A 107 -3.19 13.78 10.96
C LYS A 107 -2.49 12.48 10.60
N VAL A 108 -1.18 12.54 10.44
CA VAL A 108 -0.30 11.38 10.27
C VAL A 108 0.55 11.28 11.52
N CYS A 109 0.42 10.17 12.24
CA CYS A 109 1.19 9.90 13.46
C CYS A 109 2.14 8.73 13.20
N CYS A 110 3.41 8.86 13.59
CA CYS A 110 4.32 7.73 13.66
C CYS A 110 3.73 6.66 14.60
N GLY A 111 3.86 5.38 14.23
CA GLY A 111 3.39 4.27 15.04
C GLY A 111 4.10 4.24 16.40
N GLU A 112 3.40 3.80 17.44
CA GLU A 112 4.03 3.45 18.72
C GLU A 112 5.01 2.28 18.48
N HIS A 113 6.26 2.44 18.96
CA HIS A 113 7.27 1.38 19.01
C HIS A 113 6.87 0.24 19.94
#